data_AF-A0A9X0BFX9-F1
#
_entry.id   AF-A0A9X0BFX9-F1
#
_cell.length_a   1.000
_cell.length_b   1.000
_cell.length_c   1.000
_cell.angle_alpha   90.00
_cell.angle_beta   90.00
_cell.angle_gamma   90.00
#
_symmetry.space_group_name_H-M   'P 1'
#
loop_
_entity.id
_entity.type
_entity.pdbx_description
1 polymer ?
#
loop_
_entity_poly.entity_id
_entity_poly.type
_entity_poly.pdbx_seq_one_letter_code
_entity_poly.pdbx_strand_id
1 'polypeptide(L)'
;MRLTSKLVTPCIWVLIGVPLCVLGMGVLLYLVDMGDGRSGNEASFVAAKSLIGIGRGFYQTAAQVSVQAVVSRQDVSVVTAVFFASMSVGGAIGTRVDGAIWRNTLPDKLQQYLPSEVKGQAKPILRSIVVARKYAMGTEARDAINRSYRESQRLLAIAALVSLSLMLGTWDCSSRSGPHGK
;
A
#
# COMPACT_ATOMS: atom_id res chain seq x y z
N MET A 1 -28.30 9.62 24.04
CA MET A 1 -28.06 8.19 23.75
C MET A 1 -28.06 7.80 22.25
N ARG A 2 -28.67 8.57 21.32
CA ARG A 2 -28.64 8.27 19.86
C ARG A 2 -27.39 8.73 19.08
N LEU A 3 -26.52 9.55 19.70
CA LEU A 3 -25.32 10.08 19.04
C LEU A 3 -24.18 9.05 19.05
N THR A 4 -24.04 8.31 20.15
CA THR A 4 -23.03 7.25 20.32
C THR A 4 -23.23 6.10 19.33
N SER A 5 -24.46 5.67 19.05
CA SER A 5 -24.69 4.60 18.07
C SER A 5 -24.35 4.99 16.62
N LYS A 6 -24.41 6.29 16.26
CA LYS A 6 -24.08 6.76 14.90
C LYS A 6 -22.59 6.83 14.63
N LEU A 7 -21.77 6.99 15.66
CA LEU A 7 -20.31 7.05 15.58
C LEU A 7 -19.66 5.66 15.75
N VAL A 8 -20.30 4.75 16.48
CA VAL A 8 -19.75 3.40 16.74
C VAL A 8 -19.79 2.50 15.50
N THR A 9 -20.85 2.58 14.68
CA THR A 9 -20.97 1.75 13.46
C THR A 9 -19.86 1.97 12.44
N PRO A 10 -19.48 3.21 12.06
CA PRO A 10 -18.37 3.41 11.14
C PRO A 10 -17.00 3.04 11.75
N CYS A 11 -16.80 3.24 13.06
CA CYS A 11 -15.54 2.82 13.72
C CYS A 11 -15.31 1.30 13.63
N ILE A 12 -16.36 0.48 13.69
CA ILE A 12 -16.24 -0.99 13.60
C ILE A 12 -15.67 -1.43 12.25
N TRP A 13 -16.06 -0.77 11.17
CA TRP A 13 -15.59 -1.07 9.82
C TRP A 13 -14.14 -0.64 9.60
N VAL A 14 -13.69 0.42 10.27
CA VAL A 14 -12.27 0.80 10.30
C VAL A 14 -11.45 -0.24 11.06
N LEU A 15 -11.92 -0.67 12.23
CA LEU A 15 -11.23 -1.68 13.05
C LEU A 15 -11.12 -3.05 12.38
N ILE A 16 -12.04 -3.41 11.49
CA ILE A 16 -11.97 -4.65 10.69
C ILE A 16 -11.16 -4.45 9.40
N GLY A 17 -11.32 -3.30 8.74
CA GLY A 17 -10.69 -3.03 7.44
C GLY A 17 -9.17 -2.85 7.50
N VAL A 18 -8.66 -2.22 8.55
CA VAL A 18 -7.21 -1.95 8.68
C VAL A 18 -6.40 -3.23 8.92
N PRO A 19 -6.77 -4.14 9.86
CA PRO A 19 -6.11 -5.44 9.99
C PRO A 19 -6.19 -6.27 8.72
N LEU A 20 -7.30 -6.21 7.98
CA LEU A 20 -7.44 -6.92 6.70
C LEU A 20 -6.42 -6.40 5.65
N CYS A 21 -6.16 -5.09 5.62
CA CYS A 21 -5.13 -4.51 4.78
C CYS A 21 -3.73 -4.96 5.21
N VAL A 22 -3.45 -4.98 6.51
CA VAL A 22 -2.15 -5.44 7.05
C VAL A 22 -1.92 -6.91 6.72
N LEU A 23 -2.92 -7.76 6.91
CA LEU A 23 -2.86 -9.18 6.53
C LEU A 23 -2.64 -9.35 5.03
N GLY A 24 -3.41 -8.65 4.19
CA GLY A 24 -3.25 -8.72 2.73
C GLY A 24 -1.86 -8.26 2.27
N MET A 25 -1.32 -7.22 2.91
CA MET A 25 0.02 -6.72 2.63
C MET A 25 1.13 -7.65 3.15
N GLY A 26 0.91 -8.31 4.28
CA GLY A 26 1.80 -9.35 4.81
C GLY A 26 1.84 -10.59 3.92
N VAL A 27 0.68 -11.04 3.44
CA VAL A 27 0.57 -12.11 2.43
C VAL A 27 1.29 -11.70 1.15
N LEU A 28 1.09 -10.47 0.67
CA LEU A 28 1.81 -9.97 -0.51
C LEU A 28 3.33 -10.01 -0.29
N LEU A 29 3.83 -9.60 0.87
CA LEU A 29 5.26 -9.65 1.19
C LEU A 29 5.80 -11.08 1.19
N TYR A 30 5.04 -12.03 1.74
CA TYR A 30 5.40 -13.45 1.70
C TYR A 30 5.41 -14.02 0.27
N LEU A 31 4.43 -13.66 -0.57
CA LEU A 31 4.39 -14.07 -1.98
C LEU A 31 5.52 -13.45 -2.82
N VAL A 32 5.92 -12.22 -2.46
CA VAL A 32 7.07 -11.50 -3.04
C VAL A 32 8.40 -12.13 -2.64
N ASP A 33 8.51 -12.84 -1.52
CA ASP A 33 9.76 -13.52 -1.19
C ASP A 33 9.53 -14.74 -0.28
N MET A 34 9.27 -15.90 -0.90
CA MET A 34 9.10 -17.17 -0.18
C MET A 34 10.43 -17.81 0.27
N GLY A 35 11.57 -17.09 0.21
CA GLY A 35 12.87 -17.59 0.67
C GLY A 35 13.59 -18.52 -0.32
N ASP A 36 12.86 -19.27 -1.14
CA ASP A 36 13.44 -20.25 -2.09
C ASP A 36 13.66 -19.71 -3.52
N GLY A 37 13.65 -18.38 -3.72
CA GLY A 37 13.69 -17.78 -5.06
C GLY A 37 12.42 -18.01 -5.90
N ARG A 38 11.41 -18.69 -5.33
CA ARG A 38 10.13 -18.94 -5.99
C ARG A 38 9.18 -17.77 -5.78
N SER A 39 8.53 -17.40 -6.87
CA SER A 39 7.44 -16.43 -6.84
C SER A 39 6.11 -17.14 -6.64
N GLY A 40 5.25 -16.59 -5.78
CA GLY A 40 3.87 -17.05 -5.70
C GLY A 40 3.21 -16.98 -7.07
N ASN A 41 2.27 -17.91 -7.33
CA ASN A 41 1.52 -17.94 -8.58
C ASN A 41 0.86 -16.56 -8.84
N GLU A 42 0.74 -16.13 -10.10
CA GLU A 42 0.13 -14.83 -10.44
C GLU A 42 -1.28 -14.70 -9.81
N ALA A 43 -2.04 -15.80 -9.75
CA ALA A 43 -3.34 -15.87 -9.10
C ALA A 43 -3.29 -15.51 -7.59
N SER A 44 -2.23 -15.90 -6.89
CA SER A 44 -2.05 -15.58 -5.46
C SER A 44 -1.76 -14.09 -5.24
N PHE A 45 -1.00 -13.47 -6.15
CA PHE A 45 -0.76 -12.02 -6.13
C PHE A 45 -2.04 -11.23 -6.37
N VAL A 46 -2.86 -11.67 -7.33
CA VAL A 46 -4.17 -11.07 -7.60
C VAL A 46 -5.08 -11.21 -6.37
N ALA A 47 -5.14 -12.39 -5.75
CA ALA A 47 -5.92 -12.61 -4.54
C ALA A 47 -5.47 -11.70 -3.38
N ALA A 48 -4.17 -11.56 -3.14
CA ALA A 48 -3.62 -10.66 -2.11
C ALA A 48 -3.96 -9.19 -2.40
N LYS A 49 -3.81 -8.73 -3.66
CA LYS A 49 -4.19 -7.37 -4.08
C LYS A 49 -5.69 -7.11 -3.91
N SER A 50 -6.53 -8.09 -4.23
CA SER A 50 -7.98 -8.00 -4.03
C SER A 50 -8.34 -7.89 -2.55
N LEU A 51 -7.68 -8.66 -1.68
CA LEU A 51 -7.89 -8.60 -0.23
C LEU A 51 -7.55 -7.21 0.34
N ILE A 52 -6.42 -6.64 -0.08
CA ILE A 52 -6.04 -5.26 0.27
C ILE A 52 -7.09 -4.27 -0.24
N GLY A 53 -7.58 -4.44 -1.47
CA GLY A 53 -8.63 -3.60 -2.05
C GLY A 53 -9.93 -3.61 -1.25
N ILE A 54 -10.37 -4.80 -0.80
CA ILE A 54 -11.56 -4.97 0.03
C ILE A 54 -11.38 -4.26 1.38
N GLY A 55 -10.24 -4.48 2.05
CA GLY A 55 -9.92 -3.81 3.31
C GLY A 55 -9.90 -2.29 3.18
N ARG A 56 -9.33 -1.78 2.07
CA ARG A 56 -9.32 -0.35 1.74
C ARG A 56 -10.71 0.22 1.56
N GLY A 57 -11.60 -0.50 0.86
CA GLY A 57 -12.99 -0.12 0.71
C GLY A 57 -13.71 0.06 2.05
N PHE A 58 -13.49 -0.86 3.00
CA PHE A 58 -14.11 -0.77 4.32
C PHE A 58 -13.65 0.44 5.13
N TYR A 59 -12.34 0.61 5.35
CA TYR A 59 -11.89 1.71 6.21
C TYR A 59 -12.07 3.08 5.55
N GLN A 60 -11.90 3.19 4.23
CA GLN A 60 -11.99 4.49 3.53
C GLN A 60 -13.43 5.02 3.53
N THR A 61 -14.40 4.15 3.23
CA THR A 61 -15.82 4.52 3.25
C THR A 61 -16.27 4.87 4.67
N ALA A 62 -15.84 4.08 5.65
CA ALA A 62 -16.17 4.33 7.05
C ALA A 62 -15.57 5.63 7.58
N ALA A 63 -14.32 5.97 7.20
CA ALA A 63 -13.69 7.24 7.54
C ALA A 63 -14.46 8.43 6.95
N GLN A 64 -14.88 8.34 5.68
CA GLN A 64 -15.66 9.38 5.03
C GLN A 64 -17.01 9.60 5.75
N VAL A 65 -17.74 8.54 6.06
CA VAL A 65 -19.03 8.62 6.77
C VAL A 65 -18.85 9.17 8.20
N SER A 66 -17.75 8.83 8.88
CA SER A 66 -17.45 9.35 10.22
C SER A 66 -17.29 10.87 10.22
N VAL A 67 -16.56 11.41 9.24
CA VAL A 67 -16.36 12.86 9.09
C VAL A 67 -17.67 13.57 8.75
N GLN A 68 -18.52 12.95 7.92
CA GLN A 68 -19.83 13.51 7.58
C GLN A 68 -20.81 13.45 8.76
N ALA A 69 -20.65 12.51 9.69
CA ALA A 69 -21.56 12.31 10.82
C ALA A 69 -21.40 13.35 11.94
N VAL A 70 -20.24 14.02 12.04
CA VAL A 70 -19.95 15.01 13.08
C VAL A 70 -20.36 16.44 12.73
N VAL A 71 -20.80 16.67 11.48
CA VAL A 71 -21.18 18.01 10.99
C VAL A 71 -22.68 18.14 10.68
N SER A 72 -23.16 19.38 10.64
CA SER A 72 -24.52 19.70 10.21
C SER A 72 -24.73 19.39 8.73
N ARG A 73 -25.97 19.11 8.31
CA ARG A 73 -26.31 18.74 6.91
C ARG A 73 -25.83 19.77 5.88
N GLN A 74 -25.75 21.04 6.26
CA GLN A 74 -25.31 22.14 5.39
C GLN A 74 -23.81 22.06 5.08
N ASP A 75 -23.01 21.51 6.00
CA ASP A 75 -21.54 21.49 5.90
C ASP A 75 -20.99 20.17 5.35
N VAL A 76 -21.86 19.18 5.08
CA VAL A 76 -21.48 17.83 4.61
C VAL A 76 -20.68 17.89 3.31
N SER A 77 -21.04 18.79 2.39
CA SER A 77 -20.32 19.00 1.13
C SER A 77 -18.91 19.55 1.36
N VAL A 78 -18.78 20.53 2.25
CA VAL A 78 -17.50 21.18 2.59
C VAL A 78 -16.55 20.18 3.23
N VAL A 79 -16.99 19.41 4.23
CA VAL A 79 -16.12 18.42 4.87
C VAL A 79 -15.72 17.28 3.93
N THR A 80 -16.59 16.91 3.00
CA THR A 80 -16.28 15.89 1.98
C THR A 80 -15.21 16.40 1.02
N ALA A 81 -15.30 17.67 0.61
CA ALA A 81 -14.27 18.30 -0.21
C ALA A 81 -12.91 18.34 0.50
N VAL A 82 -12.90 18.72 1.78
CA VAL A 82 -11.68 18.72 2.61
C VAL A 82 -11.11 17.32 2.77
N PHE A 83 -11.96 16.31 2.96
CA PHE A 83 -11.55 14.90 3.04
C PHE A 83 -10.85 14.43 1.76
N PHE A 84 -11.44 14.69 0.58
CA PHE A 84 -10.82 14.33 -0.70
C PHE A 84 -9.56 15.14 -1.01
N ALA A 85 -9.54 16.43 -0.66
CA ALA A 85 -8.32 17.24 -0.78
C ALA A 85 -7.17 16.65 0.05
N SER A 86 -7.47 16.27 1.30
CA SER A 86 -6.49 15.61 2.19
C SER A 86 -6.00 14.28 1.61
N MET A 87 -6.91 13.47 1.06
CA MET A 87 -6.58 12.21 0.39
C MET A 87 -5.70 12.43 -0.84
N SER A 88 -5.95 13.48 -1.63
CA SER A 88 -5.14 13.84 -2.79
C SER A 88 -3.71 14.22 -2.39
N VAL A 89 -3.57 15.03 -1.33
CA VAL A 89 -2.26 15.39 -0.77
C VAL A 89 -1.50 14.17 -0.26
N GLY A 90 -2.16 13.30 0.53
CA GLY A 90 -1.55 12.06 1.00
C GLY A 90 -1.14 11.13 -0.14
N GLY A 91 -1.97 11.01 -1.17
CA GLY A 91 -1.66 10.25 -2.39
C GLY A 91 -0.44 10.80 -3.12
N ALA A 92 -0.36 12.13 -3.29
CA ALA A 92 0.77 12.78 -3.92
C ALA A 92 2.07 12.53 -3.15
N ILE A 93 2.06 12.66 -1.82
CA ILE A 93 3.24 12.38 -0.98
C ILE A 93 3.65 10.91 -1.12
N GLY A 94 2.69 9.98 -1.02
CA GLY A 94 2.94 8.55 -1.14
C GLY A 94 3.59 8.17 -2.47
N THR A 95 3.06 8.67 -3.59
CA THR A 95 3.64 8.40 -4.92
C THR A 95 5.05 9.00 -5.09
N ARG A 96 5.35 10.12 -4.43
CA ARG A 96 6.69 10.72 -4.47
C ARG A 96 7.69 9.88 -3.69
N VAL A 97 7.35 9.43 -2.49
CA VAL A 97 8.20 8.57 -1.66
C VAL A 97 8.43 7.22 -2.34
N ASP A 98 7.36 6.56 -2.81
CA ASP A 98 7.43 5.30 -3.56
C ASP A 98 8.32 5.44 -4.79
N GLY A 99 8.13 6.51 -5.57
CA GLY A 99 8.95 6.80 -6.74
C GLY A 99 10.40 7.15 -6.41
N ALA A 100 10.70 7.70 -5.23
CA ALA A 100 12.07 7.98 -4.80
C ALA A 100 12.79 6.68 -4.42
N ILE A 101 12.13 5.82 -3.64
CA ILE A 101 12.65 4.49 -3.28
C ILE A 101 12.90 3.68 -4.55
N TRP A 102 11.93 3.61 -5.47
CA TRP A 102 12.08 2.87 -6.73
C TRP A 102 13.28 3.34 -7.56
N ARG A 103 13.46 4.66 -7.70
CA ARG A 103 14.56 5.25 -8.48
C ARG A 103 15.93 5.07 -7.83
N ASN A 104 15.99 4.91 -6.51
CA ASN A 104 17.25 4.67 -5.81
C ASN A 104 17.59 3.18 -5.81
N THR A 105 16.64 2.32 -5.45
CA THR A 105 16.91 0.90 -5.25
C THR A 105 17.01 0.10 -6.55
N LEU A 106 16.13 0.36 -7.53
CA LEU A 106 16.09 -0.48 -8.73
C LEU A 106 17.40 -0.39 -9.56
N PRO A 107 17.99 0.79 -9.80
CA PRO A 107 19.25 0.89 -10.55
C PRO A 107 20.41 0.16 -9.89
N ASP A 108 20.53 0.26 -8.56
CA ASP A 108 21.59 -0.41 -7.80
C ASP A 108 21.48 -1.93 -7.93
N LYS A 109 20.26 -2.46 -7.84
CA LYS A 109 19.98 -3.89 -8.01
C LYS A 109 20.20 -4.36 -9.45
N LEU A 110 19.80 -3.55 -10.44
CA LEU A 110 20.06 -3.84 -11.84
C LEU A 110 21.57 -3.87 -12.13
N GLN A 111 22.36 -2.96 -11.57
CA GLN A 111 23.82 -2.99 -11.75
C GLN A 111 24.49 -4.21 -11.12
N GLN A 112 23.94 -4.68 -9.99
CA GLN A 112 24.43 -5.86 -9.27
C GLN A 112 24.10 -7.16 -10.00
N TYR A 113 22.90 -7.29 -10.57
CA TYR A 113 22.42 -8.56 -11.11
C TYR A 113 22.48 -8.68 -12.64
N LEU A 114 22.53 -7.58 -13.41
CA LEU A 114 22.61 -7.69 -14.87
C LEU A 114 23.97 -8.23 -15.34
N PRO A 115 23.98 -9.15 -16.31
CA PRO A 115 25.20 -9.54 -17.01
C PRO A 115 25.84 -8.34 -17.74
N SER A 116 27.17 -8.37 -17.85
CA SER A 116 28.01 -7.28 -18.38
C SER A 116 27.52 -6.72 -19.72
N GLU A 117 26.98 -7.59 -20.57
CA GLU A 117 26.49 -7.32 -21.92
C GLU A 117 25.25 -6.40 -21.95
N VAL A 118 24.41 -6.49 -20.91
CA VAL A 118 23.14 -5.74 -20.83
C VAL A 118 23.15 -4.65 -19.77
N LYS A 119 24.24 -4.50 -18.98
CA LYS A 119 24.36 -3.45 -17.95
C LYS A 119 24.09 -2.04 -18.47
N GLY A 120 24.43 -1.75 -19.73
CA GLY A 120 24.11 -0.48 -20.39
C GLY A 120 22.60 -0.21 -20.53
N GLN A 121 21.76 -1.24 -20.46
CA GLN A 121 20.31 -1.15 -20.57
C GLN A 121 19.59 -0.92 -19.23
N ALA A 122 20.32 -0.78 -18.12
CA ALA A 122 19.72 -0.52 -16.81
C ALA A 122 18.84 0.76 -16.79
N LYS A 123 19.28 1.85 -17.46
CA LYS A 123 18.50 3.10 -17.57
C LYS A 123 17.20 2.97 -18.38
N PRO A 124 17.19 2.38 -19.59
CA PRO A 124 15.94 2.16 -20.32
C PRO A 124 15.00 1.16 -19.63
N ILE A 125 15.53 0.15 -18.93
CA ILE A 125 14.72 -0.79 -18.12
C ILE A 125 14.03 -0.05 -16.96
N LEU A 126 14.75 0.84 -16.25
CA LEU A 126 14.17 1.67 -15.18
C LEU A 126 13.05 2.58 -15.70
N ARG A 127 13.24 3.16 -16.89
CA ARG A 127 12.30 4.13 -17.48
C ARG A 127 11.05 3.47 -18.07
N SER A 128 11.14 2.22 -18.50
CA SER A 128 10.02 1.53 -19.13
C SER A 128 9.99 0.03 -18.81
N ILE A 129 8.94 -0.38 -18.11
CA ILE A 129 8.64 -1.79 -17.87
C ILE A 129 8.33 -2.55 -19.17
N VAL A 130 7.99 -1.85 -20.26
CA VAL A 130 7.81 -2.45 -21.58
C VAL A 130 9.14 -2.97 -22.12
N VAL A 131 10.24 -2.26 -21.88
CA VAL A 131 11.59 -2.72 -22.26
C VAL A 131 11.96 -3.96 -21.46
N ALA A 132 11.66 -3.96 -20.15
CA ALA A 132 11.85 -5.13 -19.31
C ALA A 132 11.09 -6.37 -19.85
N ARG A 133 9.84 -6.20 -20.33
CA ARG A 133 9.00 -7.28 -20.87
C ARG A 133 9.42 -7.81 -22.24
N LYS A 134 10.27 -7.09 -22.99
CA LYS A 134 10.77 -7.56 -24.30
C LYS A 134 11.77 -8.72 -24.18
N TYR A 135 12.40 -8.88 -23.01
CA TYR A 135 13.28 -10.01 -22.73
C TYR A 135 12.47 -11.31 -22.56
N ALA A 136 12.86 -12.36 -23.28
CA ALA A 136 12.19 -13.66 -23.22
C ALA A 136 12.31 -14.29 -21.82
N MET A 137 11.25 -14.96 -21.38
CA MET A 137 11.24 -15.71 -20.11
C MET A 137 12.26 -16.84 -20.15
N GLY A 138 13.03 -17.01 -19.07
CA GLY A 138 14.10 -18.02 -18.96
C GLY A 138 15.48 -17.56 -19.44
N THR A 139 15.65 -16.29 -19.83
CA THR A 139 16.97 -15.71 -20.07
C THR A 139 17.57 -15.16 -18.78
N GLU A 140 18.89 -15.26 -18.59
CA GLU A 140 19.58 -14.74 -17.40
C GLU A 140 19.29 -13.24 -17.17
N ALA A 141 19.19 -12.46 -18.25
CA ALA A 141 18.80 -11.06 -18.18
C ALA A 141 17.37 -10.87 -17.62
N ARG A 142 16.40 -11.71 -18.02
CA ARG A 142 15.03 -11.63 -17.53
C ARG A 142 14.92 -12.04 -16.06
N ASP A 143 15.67 -13.04 -15.64
CA ASP A 143 15.69 -13.51 -14.25
C ASP A 143 16.38 -12.49 -13.33
N ALA A 144 17.48 -11.88 -13.78
CA ALA A 144 18.13 -10.78 -13.08
C ALA A 144 17.21 -9.56 -12.92
N ILE A 145 16.45 -9.22 -13.97
CA ILE A 145 15.43 -8.16 -13.91
C ILE A 145 14.33 -8.54 -12.91
N ASN A 146 13.74 -9.73 -13.03
CA ASN A 146 12.68 -10.19 -12.12
C ASN A 146 13.12 -10.16 -10.65
N ARG A 147 14.36 -10.59 -10.36
CA ARG A 147 14.94 -10.51 -9.02
C ARG A 147 15.10 -9.08 -8.53
N SER A 148 15.62 -8.19 -9.38
CA SER A 148 15.77 -6.76 -9.05
C SER A 148 14.42 -6.09 -8.73
N TYR A 149 13.39 -6.42 -9.50
CA TYR A 149 12.03 -5.95 -9.28
C TYR A 149 11.43 -6.51 -7.99
N ARG A 150 11.62 -7.80 -7.73
CA ARG A 150 11.15 -8.49 -6.51
C ARG A 150 11.73 -7.85 -5.25
N GLU A 151 13.04 -7.66 -5.20
CA GLU A 151 13.71 -7.03 -4.05
C GLU A 151 13.26 -5.58 -3.86
N SER A 152 13.10 -4.82 -4.95
CA SER A 152 12.59 -3.45 -4.88
C SER A 152 11.14 -3.39 -4.37
N GLN A 153 10.28 -4.29 -4.86
CA GLN A 153 8.89 -4.40 -4.40
C GLN A 153 8.79 -4.84 -2.93
N ARG A 154 9.72 -5.67 -2.44
CA ARG A 154 9.77 -6.06 -1.03
C ARG A 154 10.01 -4.85 -0.13
N LEU A 155 10.95 -3.96 -0.49
CA LEU A 155 11.20 -2.73 0.28
C LEU A 155 9.99 -1.81 0.29
N LEU A 156 9.34 -1.63 -0.86
CA LEU A 156 8.10 -0.85 -0.95
C LEU A 156 6.98 -1.47 -0.13
N ALA A 157 6.88 -2.80 -0.10
CA ALA A 157 5.89 -3.50 0.69
C ALA A 157 6.11 -3.33 2.20
N ILE A 158 7.37 -3.35 2.65
CA ILE A 158 7.73 -3.08 4.05
C ILE A 158 7.38 -1.64 4.42
N ALA A 159 7.73 -0.66 3.58
CA ALA A 159 7.40 0.74 3.84
C ALA A 159 5.88 0.97 3.97
N ALA A 160 5.09 0.32 3.12
CA ALA A 160 3.63 0.36 3.21
C ALA A 160 3.09 -0.35 4.46
N LEU A 161 3.66 -1.50 4.85
CA LEU A 161 3.29 -2.20 6.08
C LEU A 161 3.53 -1.33 7.32
N VAL A 162 4.70 -0.73 7.45
CA VAL A 162 5.04 0.16 8.58
C VAL A 162 4.06 1.34 8.65
N SER A 163 3.73 1.91 7.51
CA SER A 163 2.76 3.02 7.42
C SER A 163 1.36 2.60 7.90
N LEU A 164 0.91 1.38 7.52
CA LEU A 164 -0.37 0.82 7.98
C LEU A 164 -0.35 0.44 9.47
N SER A 165 0.76 -0.08 9.98
CA SER A 165 0.93 -0.43 11.39
C SER A 165 0.89 0.80 12.30
N LEU A 166 1.46 1.93 11.87
CA LEU A 166 1.36 3.20 12.59
C LEU A 166 -0.10 3.62 12.76
N MET A 167 -0.91 3.44 11.71
CA MET A 167 -2.34 3.77 11.76
C MET A 167 -3.08 2.94 12.82
N LEU A 168 -2.79 1.64 12.94
CA LEU A 168 -3.37 0.80 14.00
C LEU A 168 -3.00 1.30 15.41
N GLY A 169 -1.75 1.71 15.62
CA GLY A 169 -1.28 2.20 16.93
C GLY A 169 -1.97 3.50 17.37
N THR A 170 -2.28 4.40 16.43
CA THR A 170 -2.95 5.67 16.76
C THR A 170 -4.44 5.51 17.13
N TRP A 171 -5.13 4.51 16.55
CA TRP A 171 -6.56 4.31 16.78
C TRP A 171 -6.87 3.64 18.12
N ASP A 172 -5.99 2.76 18.60
CA ASP A 172 -6.14 2.12 19.92
C ASP A 172 -5.98 3.14 21.07
N CYS A 173 -5.16 4.19 20.85
CA CYS A 173 -5.03 5.29 21.80
C CYS A 173 -6.27 6.21 21.79
N SER A 174 -6.86 6.46 20.61
CA SER A 174 -8.10 7.26 20.48
C SER A 174 -9.35 6.53 20.96
N SER A 175 -9.37 5.20 20.97
CA SER A 175 -10.51 4.41 21.50
C SER A 175 -10.51 4.37 23.04
N ARG A 176 -9.34 4.50 23.67
CA ARG A 176 -9.19 4.61 25.14
C ARG A 176 -9.51 5.99 25.70
N SER A 177 -9.50 7.04 24.89
CA SER A 177 -9.87 8.40 25.30
C SER A 177 -11.39 8.66 25.21
N GLY A 178 -12.21 7.70 25.62
CA GLY A 178 -13.59 7.96 26.02
C GLY A 178 -13.59 8.54 27.45
N PRO A 179 -14.44 9.53 27.78
CA PRO A 179 -14.24 10.38 28.94
C PRO A 179 -14.37 9.61 30.26
N HIS A 180 -13.25 9.43 30.96
CA HIS A 180 -13.26 9.32 32.41
C HIS A 180 -13.35 10.73 33.02
N GLY A 181 -14.54 11.11 33.50
CA GLY A 181 -14.81 12.21 34.44
C GLY A 181 -14.49 13.63 33.93
N LYS A 182 -15.36 14.63 33.99
CA LYS A 182 -16.55 14.92 34.81
C LYS A 182 -17.52 15.74 33.97
#